data_AF-A0A2K5V848-F1
#
_entry.id   AF-A0A2K5V848-F1
#
_cell.length_a   1.000
_cell.length_b   1.000
_cell.length_c   1.000
_cell.angle_alpha   90.00
_cell.angle_beta   90.00
_cell.angle_gamma   90.00
#
_symmetry.space_group_name_H-M   'P 1'
#
loop_
_entity.id
_entity.type
_entity.pdbx_description
1 polymer ?
#
loop_
_entity_poly.entity_id
_entity_poly.type
_entity_poly.pdbx_seq_one_letter_code
_entity_poly.pdbx_strand_id
1 'polypeptide(L)' 'MSDTKVKVAVRVRPMNRRELELNTKCVVEMEGNQTVLHPPPANTKQGERLVTVAHISNANTLGGQGKRIT' A
#
# COMPACT_ATOMS: atom_id res chain seq x y z
N MET A 1 4.69 -0.26 -33.41
CA MET A 1 5.51 -0.64 -32.23
C MET A 1 4.54 -1.19 -31.22
N SER A 2 4.67 -2.45 -30.82
CA SER A 2 3.76 -3.08 -29.86
C SER A 2 3.90 -2.40 -28.50
N ASP A 3 2.85 -1.71 -28.05
CA ASP A 3 2.70 -1.14 -26.72
C ASP A 3 2.73 -2.24 -25.65
N THR A 4 3.93 -2.69 -25.28
CA THR A 4 4.15 -3.68 -24.23
C THR A 4 3.92 -3.01 -22.87
N LYS A 5 2.66 -2.87 -22.46
CA LYS A 5 2.28 -2.32 -21.14
C LYS A 5 2.54 -3.38 -20.07
N VAL A 6 3.44 -3.07 -19.14
CA VAL A 6 3.70 -3.88 -17.94
C VAL A 6 2.55 -3.67 -16.95
N LYS A 7 1.87 -4.75 -16.57
CA LYS A 7 0.81 -4.71 -15.56
C LYS A 7 1.41 -4.84 -14.16
N VAL A 8 1.08 -3.89 -13.30
CA VAL A 8 1.49 -3.90 -11.90
C VAL A 8 0.27 -4.08 -11.00
N ALA A 9 0.50 -4.72 -9.86
CA ALA A 9 -0.51 -4.87 -8.82
C ALA A 9 0.09 -4.45 -7.48
N VAL A 10 -0.72 -3.74 -6.70
CA VAL A 10 -0.38 -3.29 -5.35
C VAL A 10 -1.23 -4.08 -4.37
N ARG A 11 -0.60 -4.66 -3.35
CA ARG A 11 -1.28 -5.33 -2.25
C ARG A 11 -0.85 -4.71 -0.92
N VAL A 12 -1.81 -4.14 -0.21
CA VAL A 12 -1.62 -3.71 1.18
C VAL A 12 -1.62 -4.97 2.05
N ARG A 13 -0.58 -5.14 2.89
CA ARG A 13 -0.55 -6.22 3.89
C ARG A 13 -1.14 -5.74 5.22
N PRO A 14 -1.67 -6.65 6.05
CA PRO A 14 -2.02 -6.31 7.43
C PRO A 14 -0.80 -5.80 8.22
N MET A 15 -1.08 -5.04 9.28
CA MET A 15 -0.07 -4.53 10.21
C MET A 15 0.63 -5.68 10.93
N ASN A 16 1.95 -5.66 10.96
CA ASN A 16 2.76 -6.61 11.69
C ASN A 16 2.66 -6.35 13.20
N ARG A 17 2.95 -7.37 14.01
CA ARG A 17 2.90 -7.28 15.48
C ARG A 17 3.66 -6.06 16.05
N ARG A 18 4.84 -5.75 15.53
CA ARG A 18 5.63 -4.57 15.92
C ARG A 18 4.92 -3.25 15.64
N GLU A 19 4.19 -3.17 14.53
CA GLU A 19 3.44 -1.99 14.10
C GLU A 19 2.21 -1.79 15.00
N LEU A 20 1.57 -2.90 15.41
CA LEU A 20 0.47 -2.90 16.38
C LEU A 20 0.95 -2.51 17.79
N GLU A 21 2.05 -3.07 18.28
CA GLU A 21 2.62 -2.78 19.60
C GLU A 21 3.07 -1.32 19.74
N LEU A 22 3.51 -0.69 18.65
CA LEU A 22 3.94 0.70 18.62
C LEU A 22 2.78 1.68 18.32
N ASN A 23 1.52 1.22 18.30
CA ASN A 23 0.32 2.02 17.97
C ASN A 23 0.49 2.87 16.68
N THR A 24 1.21 2.32 15.71
CA THR A 24 1.41 3.00 14.42
C THR A 24 0.13 3.00 13.61
N LYS A 25 -0.14 4.07 12.87
CA LYS A 25 -1.31 4.17 11.99
C LYS A 25 -0.93 3.76 10.57
N CYS A 26 -1.83 3.02 9.92
CA CYS A 26 -1.77 2.78 8.47
C CYS A 26 -2.30 4.02 7.77
N VAL A 27 -1.52 4.55 6.83
CA VAL A 27 -1.89 5.73 6.03
C VAL A 27 -2.24 5.39 4.59
N VAL A 28 -2.31 4.11 4.27
CA VAL A 28 -2.65 3.64 2.92
C VAL A 28 -4.06 3.11 2.90
N GLU A 29 -4.86 3.68 2.01
CA GLU A 29 -6.21 3.24 1.71
C GLU A 29 -6.30 2.81 0.24
N MET A 30 -7.14 1.81 -0.04
CA MET A 30 -7.36 1.29 -1.38
C MET A 30 -8.78 1.61 -1.81
N GLU A 31 -8.94 2.57 -2.71
CA GLU A 31 -10.23 2.93 -3.30
C GLU A 31 -10.29 2.39 -4.73
N GLY A 32 -11.06 1.31 -4.95
CA GLY A 32 -11.11 0.66 -6.26
C GLY A 32 -9.74 0.14 -6.70
N ASN A 33 -9.20 0.70 -7.78
CA ASN A 33 -7.86 0.42 -8.34
C ASN A 33 -6.84 1.52 -8.00
N GLN A 34 -7.25 2.53 -7.24
CA GLN A 34 -6.39 3.63 -6.80
C GLN A 34 -5.91 3.38 -5.38
N THR A 35 -4.64 3.67 -5.14
CA THR A 35 -4.06 3.69 -3.80
C THR A 35 -4.03 5.14 -3.33
N VAL A 36 -4.75 5.43 -2.25
CA VAL A 36 -4.79 6.75 -1.61
C VAL A 36 -3.79 6.75 -0.46
N LEU A 37 -2.85 7.70 -0.49
CA LEU A 37 -1.89 7.91 0.58
C LEU A 37 -2.34 9.10 1.42
N HIS A 38 -2.70 8.85 2.68
CA HIS A 38 -3.06 9.91 3.61
C HIS A 38 -1.79 10.59 4.13
N PRO A 39 -1.69 11.92 4.06
CA PRO A 39 -0.53 12.62 4.58
C PRO A 39 -0.45 12.43 6.10
N PRO A 40 0.76 12.41 6.68
CA PRO A 40 0.94 12.54 8.11
C PRO A 40 0.19 13.76 8.62
N PRO A 41 -0.54 13.68 9.74
CA PRO A 41 -1.08 14.89 10.37
C PRO A 41 0.11 15.82 10.67
N ALA A 42 0.06 17.05 10.14
CA ALA A 42 1.17 18.01 10.10
C ALA A 42 1.71 18.44 11.49
N ASN A 43 1.16 17.90 12.58
CA ASN A 43 1.41 18.32 13.95
C ASN A 43 1.95 17.20 14.85
N THR A 44 2.53 16.14 14.28
CA THR A 44 3.14 15.07 15.08
C THR A 44 4.42 15.55 15.74
N LYS A 45 4.26 16.13 16.93
CA LYS A 45 5.26 16.04 18.00
C LYS A 45 5.73 14.58 18.05
N GLN A 46 7.01 14.36 17.74
CA GLN A 46 7.80 13.15 17.95
C GLN A 46 7.01 11.98 18.59
N GLY A 47 6.41 11.09 17.80
CA GLY A 47 5.71 9.93 18.40
C GLY A 47 4.87 9.07 17.48
N GLU A 48 4.05 9.64 16.60
CA GLU A 48 3.23 8.82 15.68
C GLU A 48 4.06 8.34 14.50
N ARG A 49 4.66 7.15 14.64
CA ARG A 49 5.29 6.45 13.51
C ARG A 49 4.18 6.01 12.55
N LEU A 50 4.20 6.54 11.34
CA LEU A 50 3.30 6.10 10.27
C LEU A 50 4.03 5.01 9.51
N VAL A 51 3.34 3.90 9.29
CA VAL A 51 3.90 2.78 8.55
C VAL A 51 3.02 2.52 7.34
N THR A 52 3.70 2.45 6.20
CA THR A 52 3.09 2.08 4.93
C THR A 52 3.59 0.70 4.60
N VAL A 53 2.68 -0.24 4.37
CA VAL A 53 3.10 -1.54 3.87
C VAL A 53 2.28 -2.04 2.71
N ALA A 54 2.80 -1.70 1.53
CA ALA A 54 2.39 -2.19 0.24
C ALA A 54 3.53 -2.99 -0.38
N HIS A 55 3.23 -4.16 -0.91
CA HIS A 55 4.15 -4.88 -1.79
C HIS A 55 3.71 -4.63 -3.23
N ILE A 56 4.67 -4.28 -4.09
CA ILE A 56 4.48 -4.13 -5.53
C ILE A 56 4.95 -5.41 -6.19
N SER A 57 4.09 -6.04 -6.98
CA SER A 57 4.44 -7.24 -7.74
C SER A 57 3.87 -7.17 -9.15
N ASN A 58 4.48 -7.93 -10.07
CA ASN A 58 3.96 -8.10 -11.42
C ASN A 58 2.54 -8.67 -11.34
N ALA A 59 1.57 -8.01 -11.97
CA ALA A 59 0.18 -8.45 -11.91
C ALA A 59 -0.03 -9.85 -12.51
N ASN A 60 0.89 -10.28 -13.39
CA ASN A 60 0.83 -11.60 -14.02
C ASN A 60 1.23 -12.75 -13.07
N THR A 61 1.89 -12.47 -11.93
CA THR A 61 2.33 -13.50 -10.97
C THR A 61 1.38 -13.67 -9.78
N LEU A 62 0.38 -12.81 -9.63
CA LEU A 62 -0.60 -12.90 -8.55
C LEU A 62 -1.80 -13.71 -9.03
N GLY A 63 -1.93 -14.95 -8.54
CA GLY A 63 -3.09 -15.82 -8.74
C GLY A 63 -4.37 -15.26 -8.08
N GLY A 64 -4.92 -14.18 -8.65
CA GLY A 64 -6.28 -13.69 -8.40
C GLY A 64 -6.48 -12.69 -7.25
N GLN A 65 -5.45 -12.33 -6.47
CA GLN A 65 -5.62 -11.47 -5.26
C GLN A 65 -4.99 -10.07 -5.39
N GLY A 66 -4.37 -9.74 -6.52
CA GLY A 66 -3.83 -8.40 -6.79
C GLY A 66 -4.82 -7.56 -7.60
N LYS A 67 -5.22 -6.39 -7.09
CA LYS A 67 -6.05 -5.47 -7.87
C LYS A 67 -5.22 -4.84 -9.00
N ARG A 68 -5.69 -5.02 -10.24
CA ARG A 68 -5.04 -4.61 -11.47
C ARG A 68 -5.19 -3.10 -11.66
N ILE A 69 -4.08 -2.37 -11.59
CA ILE A 69 -4.03 -0.97 -12.05
C ILE A 69 -3.87 -1.04 -13.58
N THR A 70 -4.82 -0.48 -14.32
CA THR A 70 -4.84 -0.55 -15.80
C THR A 70 -4.12 0.64 -16.39
#